data_AF-A0A7V4F234-F1
#
_entry.id   AF-A0A7V4F234-F1
#
_cell.length_a   1.000
_cell.length_b   1.000
_cell.length_c   1.000
_cell.angle_alpha   90.00
_cell.angle_beta   90.00
_cell.angle_gamma   90.00
#
_symmetry.space_group_name_H-M   'P 1'
#
loop_
_entity.id
_entity.type
_entity.pdbx_description
1 polymer ?
#
loop_
_entity_poly.entity_id
_entity_poly.type
_entity_poly.pdbx_seq_one_letter_code
_entity_poly.pdbx_strand_id
1 'polypeptide(L)'
;FTAHMPDCLEMPYKPLIIGATDEKEGLPTYRMGGNSCLAGDYMGNWSFDHELAVGEKIIFNDMIHYTMVKTTMFNGVRHPHIGMWTCNNEFVLFRTFGYSDYKNRMC
;
A
#
# COMPACT_ATOMS: atom_id res chain seq x y z
N PHE A 1 3.05 5.08 0.88
CA PHE A 1 3.53 4.54 2.17
C PHE A 1 3.09 5.41 3.32
N THR A 2 3.44 6.70 3.37
CA THR A 2 3.21 7.58 4.52
C THR A 2 1.77 7.58 5.05
N ALA A 3 0.76 7.65 4.17
CA ALA A 3 -0.63 7.75 4.62
C ALA A 3 -1.20 6.42 5.13
N HIS A 4 -0.81 5.29 4.54
CA HIS A 4 -1.55 4.03 4.66
C HIS A 4 -0.72 2.83 5.14
N MET A 5 0.60 2.95 5.15
CA MET A 5 1.53 1.98 5.71
C MET A 5 2.62 2.73 6.50
N PRO A 6 2.21 3.54 7.50
CA PRO A 6 3.13 4.37 8.28
C PRO A 6 4.05 3.51 9.15
N ASP A 7 3.62 2.31 9.54
CA ASP A 7 4.39 1.33 10.29
C ASP A 7 5.66 0.92 9.56
N CYS A 8 5.61 0.74 8.24
CA CYS A 8 6.81 0.46 7.44
C CYS A 8 7.84 1.60 7.53
N LEU A 9 7.43 2.83 7.83
CA LEU A 9 8.32 3.99 7.98
C LEU A 9 8.73 4.21 9.44
N GLU A 10 7.81 4.04 10.40
CA GLU A 10 8.03 4.19 11.83
C GLU A 10 8.98 3.12 12.40
N MET A 11 8.81 1.88 11.94
CA MET A 11 9.70 0.76 12.22
C MET A 11 10.20 0.26 10.86
N PRO A 12 11.30 0.80 10.32
CA PRO A 12 11.71 0.55 8.94
C PRO A 12 11.78 -0.93 8.60
N TYR A 13 10.77 -1.43 7.89
CA TYR A 13 10.71 -2.80 7.40
C TYR A 13 10.21 -2.81 5.97
N LYS A 14 10.75 -3.75 5.19
CA LYS A 14 10.44 -3.90 3.78
C LYS A 14 9.27 -4.88 3.64
N PRO A 15 8.07 -4.43 3.24
CA PRO A 15 6.94 -5.33 3.09
C PRO A 15 7.17 -6.32 1.94
N LEU A 16 6.65 -7.54 2.10
CA LEU A 16 6.68 -8.52 1.03
C LEU A 16 5.71 -8.10 -0.08
N ILE A 17 6.18 -8.08 -1.32
CA ILE A 17 5.32 -7.91 -2.50
C ILE A 17 5.19 -9.27 -3.18
N ILE A 18 3.97 -9.71 -3.42
CA ILE A 18 3.72 -10.97 -4.14
C ILE A 18 4.25 -10.84 -5.57
N GLY A 19 5.05 -11.82 -6.00
CA GLY A 19 5.66 -11.83 -7.33
C GLY A 19 6.95 -11.01 -7.45
N ALA A 20 7.42 -10.41 -6.35
CA ALA A 20 8.68 -9.68 -6.32
C ALA A 20 9.71 -10.36 -5.42
N THR A 21 10.99 -10.06 -5.66
CA THR A 21 12.10 -10.44 -4.79
C THR A 21 12.81 -9.21 -4.22
N ASP A 22 13.75 -9.45 -3.33
CA ASP A 22 14.81 -8.47 -3.07
C ASP A 22 15.56 -8.12 -4.35
N GLU A 23 16.28 -6.99 -4.29
CA GLU A 23 17.05 -6.47 -5.43
C GLU A 23 17.99 -7.56 -5.95
N LYS A 24 17.81 -7.89 -7.23
CA LYS A 24 18.53 -8.97 -7.90
C LYS A 24 19.08 -8.46 -9.21
N GLU A 25 20.40 -8.61 -9.35
CA GLU A 25 21.11 -8.23 -10.55
C GLU A 25 20.55 -8.99 -11.78
N GLY A 26 20.37 -8.26 -12.88
CA GLY A 26 19.79 -8.79 -14.11
C GLY A 26 18.26 -8.83 -14.17
N LEU A 27 17.55 -8.49 -13.08
CA LEU A 27 16.10 -8.32 -13.08
C LEU A 27 15.68 -6.85 -13.05
N PRO A 28 14.58 -6.46 -13.73
CA PRO A 28 13.98 -5.15 -13.60
C PRO A 28 13.71 -4.80 -12.14
N THR A 29 14.29 -3.70 -11.68
CA THR A 29 14.23 -3.27 -10.28
C THR A 29 13.55 -1.91 -10.17
N TYR A 30 12.53 -1.84 -9.33
CA TYR A 30 11.71 -0.64 -9.15
C TYR A 30 11.71 -0.20 -7.70
N ARG A 31 11.84 1.12 -7.50
CA ARG A 31 11.63 1.74 -6.21
C ARG A 31 10.14 1.99 -5.98
N MET A 32 9.59 1.41 -4.91
CA MET A 32 8.17 1.60 -4.61
C MET A 32 7.95 2.88 -3.81
N GLY A 33 7.20 3.79 -4.41
CA GLY A 33 6.73 5.05 -3.82
C GLY A 33 5.24 5.02 -3.51
N GLY A 34 4.82 5.86 -2.56
CA GLY A 34 3.42 6.23 -2.42
C GLY A 34 3.06 7.37 -3.35
N ASN A 35 1.80 7.80 -3.25
CA ASN A 35 1.21 8.85 -4.09
C ASN A 35 1.02 10.18 -3.33
N SER A 36 1.71 10.38 -2.20
CA SER A 36 1.73 11.69 -1.54
C SER A 36 2.82 12.60 -2.12
N CYS A 37 2.76 13.89 -1.79
CA CYS A 37 3.78 14.87 -2.21
C CYS A 37 5.07 14.81 -1.38
N LEU A 38 5.15 13.93 -0.37
CA LEU A 38 6.30 13.87 0.52
C LEU A 38 7.49 13.22 -0.20
N ALA A 39 8.64 13.89 -0.23
CA ALA A 39 9.85 13.37 -0.87
C ALA A 39 10.30 12.01 -0.31
N GLY A 40 10.01 11.74 0.97
CA GLY A 40 10.29 10.47 1.65
C GLY A 40 9.17 9.43 1.55
N ASP A 41 8.15 9.62 0.70
CA ASP A 41 7.08 8.63 0.53
C ASP A 41 7.53 7.48 -0.38
N TYR A 42 8.58 6.78 0.03
CA TYR A 42 9.06 5.56 -0.61
C TYR A 42 9.61 4.61 0.46
N MET A 43 9.74 3.33 0.11
CA MET A 43 10.22 2.32 1.05
C MET A 43 11.54 1.69 0.64
N GLY A 44 11.63 1.17 -0.58
CA GLY A 44 12.79 0.41 -1.02
C GLY A 44 12.68 -0.03 -2.48
N ASN A 45 13.58 -0.93 -2.86
CA ASN A 45 13.66 -1.48 -4.21
C ASN A 45 13.19 -2.93 -4.22
N TRP A 46 12.40 -3.31 -5.21
CA TRP A 46 11.99 -4.69 -5.46
C TRP A 46 12.30 -5.06 -6.90
N SER A 47 12.74 -6.30 -7.12
CA SER A 47 12.95 -6.84 -8.46
C SER A 47 11.78 -7.73 -8.86
N PHE A 48 11.42 -7.69 -10.14
CA PHE A 48 10.37 -8.51 -10.74
C PHE A 48 10.95 -9.34 -11.87
N ASP A 49 10.29 -10.44 -12.22
CA ASP A 49 10.68 -11.29 -13.36
C ASP A 49 10.33 -10.69 -14.73
N HIS A 50 9.62 -9.55 -14.74
CA HIS A 50 9.23 -8.79 -15.92
C HIS A 50 9.24 -7.28 -15.63
N GLU A 51 9.15 -6.48 -16.69
CA GLU A 51 8.95 -5.03 -16.56
C GLU A 51 7.52 -4.72 -16.14
N LEU A 52 7.35 -3.91 -15.08
CA LEU A 52 6.03 -3.52 -14.59
C LEU A 52 5.31 -2.61 -15.58
N ALA A 53 4.01 -2.84 -15.75
CA ALA A 53 3.15 -2.03 -16.61
C ALA A 53 2.17 -1.14 -15.81
N VAL A 54 1.82 0.01 -16.38
CA VAL A 54 0.76 0.88 -15.83
C VAL A 54 -0.57 0.11 -15.79
N GLY A 55 -1.21 0.08 -14.63
CA GLY A 55 -2.46 -0.65 -14.39
C GLY A 55 -2.29 -2.04 -13.79
N GLU A 56 -1.05 -2.52 -13.68
CA GLU A 56 -0.74 -3.77 -12.99
C GLU A 56 -0.98 -3.66 -11.47
N LYS A 57 -1.39 -4.77 -10.85
CA LYS A 57 -1.71 -4.81 -9.42
C LYS A 57 -0.49 -5.22 -8.61
N ILE A 58 -0.04 -4.32 -7.73
CA ILE A 58 0.96 -4.61 -6.72
C ILE A 58 0.27 -5.02 -5.42
N ILE A 59 0.56 -6.22 -4.92
CA ILE A 59 -0.04 -6.76 -3.70
C ILE A 59 1.01 -6.82 -2.60
N PHE A 60 0.87 -5.91 -1.64
CA PHE A 60 1.65 -5.95 -0.40
C PHE A 60 1.03 -6.96 0.56
N ASN A 61 1.81 -7.96 0.95
CA ASN A 61 1.38 -9.00 1.86
C ASN A 61 1.57 -8.57 3.32
N ASP A 62 0.77 -9.14 4.23
CA ASP A 62 0.86 -8.94 5.68
C ASP A 62 0.63 -7.49 6.18
N MET A 63 -0.18 -6.70 5.46
CA MET A 63 -0.44 -5.28 5.75
C MET A 63 -1.71 -5.00 6.58
N ILE A 64 -2.18 -5.95 7.38
CA ILE A 64 -3.42 -5.81 8.16
C ILE A 64 -3.13 -5.28 9.57
N HIS A 65 -2.14 -5.87 10.23
CA HIS A 65 -1.81 -5.62 11.62
C HIS A 65 -1.00 -4.31 11.76
N TYR A 66 -1.32 -3.47 12.75
CA TYR A 66 -0.71 -2.14 12.99
C TYR A 66 -0.75 -1.12 11.83
N THR A 67 -1.17 -1.52 10.64
CA THR A 67 -1.38 -0.68 9.47
C THR A 67 -2.74 0.02 9.55
N MET A 68 -3.85 -0.74 9.47
CA MET A 68 -5.20 -0.17 9.35
C MET A 68 -5.56 0.80 10.48
N VAL A 69 -5.13 0.48 11.72
CA VAL A 69 -5.39 1.28 12.92
C VAL A 69 -4.65 2.62 12.97
N LYS A 70 -3.61 2.79 12.14
CA LYS A 70 -2.78 4.00 12.07
C LYS A 70 -2.94 4.78 10.76
N THR A 71 -3.78 4.29 9.85
CA THR A 71 -3.98 4.93 8.55
C THR A 71 -4.56 6.36 8.69
N THR A 72 -4.13 7.24 7.80
CA THR A 72 -4.53 8.65 7.80
C THR A 72 -5.17 9.05 6.48
N MET A 73 -5.69 10.28 6.42
CA MET A 73 -6.11 10.93 5.18
C MET A 73 -5.08 11.98 4.75
N PHE A 74 -3.81 11.74 5.04
CA PHE A 74 -2.72 12.67 4.76
C PHE A 74 -2.70 13.03 3.27
N ASN A 75 -2.48 14.31 2.98
CA ASN A 75 -2.42 14.86 1.62
C ASN A 75 -3.71 14.65 0.79
N GLY A 76 -4.84 14.34 1.44
CA GLY A 76 -6.11 14.07 0.75
C GLY A 76 -6.10 12.80 -0.11
N VAL A 77 -5.10 11.93 0.07
CA VAL A 77 -5.02 10.68 -0.66
C VAL A 77 -6.22 9.80 -0.32
N ARG A 78 -6.80 9.16 -1.34
CA ARG A 78 -7.93 8.24 -1.17
C ARG A 78 -7.55 7.10 -0.23
N HIS A 79 -8.30 6.99 0.86
CA HIS A 79 -8.12 5.93 1.83
C HIS A 79 -8.51 4.55 1.26
N PRO A 80 -7.77 3.48 1.58
CA PRO A 80 -8.08 2.13 1.10
C PRO A 80 -9.39 1.64 1.69
N HIS A 81 -10.20 0.98 0.87
CA HIS A 81 -11.39 0.26 1.34
C HIS A 81 -10.99 -0.97 2.14
N ILE A 82 -11.88 -1.41 3.05
CA ILE A 82 -11.67 -2.62 3.85
C ILE A 82 -12.64 -3.69 3.33
N GLY A 83 -12.09 -4.85 2.97
CA GLY A 83 -12.85 -6.01 2.54
C GLY A 83 -12.17 -7.29 3.00
N MET A 84 -12.88 -8.41 2.83
CA MET A 84 -12.42 -9.75 3.23
C MET A 84 -12.75 -10.73 2.13
N TRP A 85 -11.85 -11.69 1.91
CA TRP A 85 -12.12 -12.85 1.08
C TRP A 85 -12.65 -13.99 1.96
N THR A 86 -13.78 -14.59 1.59
CA THR A 86 -14.40 -15.68 2.37
C THR A 86 -13.78 -17.04 2.01
N CYS A 87 -14.01 -18.04 2.86
CA CYS A 87 -13.64 -19.43 2.56
C CYS A 87 -14.33 -19.98 1.30
N ASN A 88 -15.44 -19.38 0.86
CA ASN A 88 -16.16 -19.75 -0.36
C ASN A 88 -15.63 -19.02 -1.62
N ASN A 89 -14.49 -18.34 -1.50
CA ASN A 89 -13.85 -17.60 -2.57
C ASN A 89 -14.64 -16.36 -3.05
N GLU A 90 -15.32 -15.67 -2.13
CA GLU A 90 -16.10 -14.47 -2.42
C GLU A 90 -15.50 -13.25 -1.73
N PHE A 91 -15.51 -12.09 -2.42
CA PHE A 91 -15.11 -10.82 -1.84
C PHE A 91 -16.29 -10.13 -1.15
N VAL A 92 -16.13 -9.84 0.14
CA VAL A 92 -17.09 -9.06 0.94
C VAL A 92 -16.47 -7.71 1.28
N LEU A 93 -17.13 -6.64 0.82
CA LEU A 93 -16.72 -5.27 1.11
C LEU A 93 -17.34 -4.82 2.44
N PHE A 94 -16.51 -4.47 3.42
CA PHE A 94 -16.95 -4.06 4.75
C PHE A 94 -17.06 -2.55 4.91
N ARG A 95 -16.08 -1.81 4.37
CA ARG A 95 -16.07 -0.35 4.50
C ARG A 95 -15.52 0.30 3.24
N THR A 96 -16.29 1.26 2.74
CA THR A 96 -15.85 2.18 1.71
C THR A 96 -15.52 3.53 2.31
N PHE A 97 -14.48 4.17 1.80
CA PHE A 97 -14.13 5.54 2.15
C PHE A 97 -14.40 6.48 0.97
N GLY A 98 -15.08 7.58 1.26
CA GLY A 98 -15.42 8.62 0.29
C GLY A 98 -14.99 10.01 0.75
N TYR A 99 -15.41 11.01 -0.02
CA TYR A 99 -15.13 12.42 0.28
C TYR A 99 -15.71 12.86 1.63
N SER A 100 -16.88 12.35 2.03
CA SER A 100 -17.49 12.66 3.32
C SER A 100 -16.63 12.23 4.50
N ASP A 101 -15.97 11.07 4.42
CA ASP A 101 -15.04 10.60 5.46
C ASP A 101 -13.85 11.55 5.62
N TYR A 102 -13.31 12.04 4.50
CA TYR A 102 -12.25 13.04 4.50
C TYR A 102 -12.71 14.35 5.14
N LYS A 103 -13.85 14.88 4.69
CA LYS A 103 -14.40 16.15 5.17
C LYS A 103 -14.70 16.11 6.67
N ASN A 104 -15.37 15.06 7.14
CA ASN A 104 -15.77 14.90 8.55
C ASN A 104 -14.58 14.68 9.49
N ARG A 105 -13.39 14.37 8.97
CA ARG A 105 -12.16 14.28 9.79
C ARG A 105 -11.49 15.64 10.00
N MET A 106 -11.74 16.60 9.10
CA MET A 106 -11.08 17.90 9.08
C MET A 106 -11.93 19.03 9.68
N CYS A 107 -13.25 18.83 9.77
CA CYS A 107 -14.23 19.77 10.27
C CYS A 107 -15.05 19.12 11.39
#